data_AF-A0A1F7LFK7-F1
#
_entry.id   AF-A0A1F7LFK7-F1
#
_cell.length_a   1.000
_cell.length_b   1.000
_cell.length_c   1.000
_cell.angle_alpha   90.00
_cell.angle_beta   90.00
_cell.angle_gamma   90.00
#
_symmetry.space_group_name_H-M   'P 1'
#
loop_
_entity.id
_entity.type
_entity.pdbx_description
1 polymer ?
#
loop_
_entity_poly.entity_id
_entity_poly.type
_entity_poly.pdbx_seq_one_letter_code
_entity_poly.pdbx_strand_id
1 'polypeptide(L)'
;MGSASRVKTFSDYKAEGKRWITLSTGEYYPDILPLACELYKPVLVIFGQLLQKAHSSTDLFMSIAGVSEQWMRVQLARVFRKYVSPETPVEMLKKKSAADDICKDFGPGFRAVTEVQRRFSERPIPDEALCALLWEYKARGKKGYDLTERLFALLREQFPKLTIRGPERAGKDVLMGTVFRDYPKPDRPVDFVIYDKDQVLAVGLARYDSDRGGAQEDDRTGQYRECAQEVLGYAKAYKLITKVIFLNDGPGLLLGSMWDDYAHLEKSWPRLVQVVTLRMVRERLTLDWLRARG
;
A
#
# COMPACT_ATOMS: atom_id res chain seq x y z
N MET A 1 -47.64 -8.77 -5.68
CA MET A 1 -46.66 -8.09 -4.81
C MET A 1 -45.34 -8.82 -4.96
N GLY A 2 -44.45 -8.32 -5.84
CA GLY A 2 -43.10 -8.88 -5.97
C GLY A 2 -42.31 -8.53 -4.72
N SER A 3 -41.63 -9.51 -4.12
CA SER A 3 -40.75 -9.27 -2.99
C SER A 3 -39.66 -8.29 -3.44
N ALA A 4 -39.56 -7.14 -2.77
CA ALA A 4 -38.40 -6.29 -2.91
C ALA A 4 -37.20 -7.13 -2.47
N SER A 5 -36.35 -7.55 -3.40
CA SER A 5 -35.16 -8.34 -3.08
C SER A 5 -34.33 -7.52 -2.09
N ARG A 6 -34.16 -8.04 -0.88
CA ARG A 6 -33.31 -7.43 0.13
C ARG A 6 -31.94 -7.17 -0.49
N VAL A 7 -31.48 -5.91 -0.47
CA VAL A 7 -30.11 -5.57 -0.89
C VAL A 7 -29.17 -6.38 -0.01
N LYS A 8 -28.34 -7.23 -0.64
CA LYS A 8 -27.38 -8.06 0.09
C LYS A 8 -26.43 -7.15 0.89
N THR A 9 -25.95 -7.62 2.03
CA THR A 9 -24.84 -6.99 2.78
C THR A 9 -23.55 -7.76 2.57
N PHE A 10 -22.40 -7.19 2.92
CA PHE A 10 -21.09 -7.83 2.79
C PHE A 10 -21.04 -9.18 3.54
N SER A 11 -21.72 -9.26 4.69
CA SER A 11 -21.93 -10.51 5.44
C SER A 11 -22.50 -11.65 4.61
N ASP A 12 -23.39 -11.34 3.65
CA ASP A 12 -24.17 -12.34 2.92
C ASP A 12 -23.32 -13.12 1.92
N TYR A 13 -22.14 -12.59 1.57
CA TYR A 13 -21.20 -13.23 0.65
C TYR A 13 -20.20 -14.15 1.35
N LYS A 14 -20.18 -14.20 2.70
CA LYS A 14 -19.17 -14.93 3.48
C LYS A 14 -19.11 -16.41 3.13
N ALA A 15 -20.27 -17.06 2.98
CA ALA A 15 -20.37 -18.48 2.66
C ALA A 15 -19.66 -18.84 1.33
N GLU A 16 -19.62 -17.89 0.39
CA GLU A 16 -18.96 -18.04 -0.90
C GLU A 16 -17.72 -17.15 -1.04
N GLY A 17 -17.12 -16.66 0.06
CA GLY A 17 -16.13 -15.58 0.04
C GLY A 17 -14.95 -15.80 -0.91
N LYS A 18 -14.54 -17.07 -1.11
CA LYS A 18 -13.50 -17.48 -2.08
C LYS A 18 -13.80 -17.04 -3.53
N ARG A 19 -15.08 -16.95 -3.90
CA ARG A 19 -15.51 -16.50 -5.25
C ARG A 19 -15.46 -14.98 -5.41
N TRP A 20 -15.39 -14.25 -4.30
CA TRP A 20 -15.54 -12.81 -4.27
C TRP A 20 -14.22 -12.06 -4.12
N ILE A 21 -13.12 -12.73 -3.78
CA ILE A 21 -11.78 -12.15 -3.73
C ILE A 21 -11.01 -12.36 -5.04
N THR A 22 -9.88 -11.67 -5.20
CA THR A 22 -8.94 -11.91 -6.30
C THR A 22 -7.60 -12.34 -5.73
N LEU A 23 -7.11 -13.50 -6.17
CA LEU A 23 -5.76 -13.93 -5.87
C LEU A 23 -4.79 -13.29 -6.86
N SER A 24 -3.85 -12.50 -6.35
CA SER A 24 -2.67 -12.09 -7.11
C SER A 24 -1.83 -13.32 -7.46
N THR A 25 -1.48 -13.52 -8.73
CA THR A 25 -0.50 -14.52 -9.14
C THR A 25 0.87 -14.15 -8.56
N GLY A 26 1.51 -15.08 -7.84
CA GLY A 26 2.89 -14.96 -7.40
C GLY A 26 3.87 -15.53 -8.43
N GLU A 27 5.13 -15.16 -8.34
CA GLU A 27 6.22 -15.83 -9.07
C GLU A 27 6.72 -17.02 -8.23
N TYR A 28 7.11 -18.12 -8.89
CA TYR A 28 7.58 -19.33 -8.19
C TYR A 28 9.07 -19.23 -7.85
N TYR A 29 9.45 -19.75 -6.68
CA TYR A 29 10.83 -20.08 -6.36
C TYR A 29 11.10 -21.53 -6.77
N PRO A 30 12.26 -21.87 -7.39
CA PRO A 30 13.40 -21.00 -7.68
C PRO A 30 13.34 -20.29 -9.06
N ASP A 31 12.24 -20.39 -9.81
CA ASP A 31 12.12 -19.90 -11.19
C ASP A 31 12.47 -18.41 -11.38
N ILE A 32 12.30 -17.58 -10.32
CA ILE A 32 12.72 -16.17 -10.34
C ILE A 32 14.24 -15.95 -10.33
N LEU A 33 15.04 -16.92 -9.90
CA LEU A 33 16.46 -16.72 -9.59
C LEU A 33 17.29 -16.26 -10.79
N PRO A 34 17.16 -16.82 -12.01
CA PRO A 34 17.94 -16.36 -13.15
C PRO A 34 17.75 -14.87 -13.44
N LEU A 35 16.49 -14.41 -13.44
CA LEU A 35 16.14 -13.01 -13.68
C LEU A 35 16.56 -12.11 -12.51
N ALA A 36 16.45 -12.59 -11.27
CA ALA A 36 16.89 -11.84 -10.09
C ALA A 36 18.41 -11.63 -10.09
N CYS A 37 19.17 -12.68 -10.42
CA CYS A 37 20.62 -12.62 -10.54
C CYS A 37 21.06 -11.70 -11.68
N GLU A 38 20.42 -11.77 -12.85
CA GLU A 38 20.69 -10.86 -13.96
C GLU A 38 20.45 -9.40 -13.57
N LEU A 39 19.33 -9.12 -12.91
CA LEU A 39 18.95 -7.76 -12.49
C LEU A 39 19.89 -7.19 -11.42
N TYR A 40 20.28 -7.97 -10.42
CA TYR A 40 21.01 -7.46 -9.26
C TYR A 40 22.53 -7.67 -9.33
N LYS A 41 23.05 -8.50 -10.23
CA LYS A 41 24.50 -8.65 -10.42
C LYS A 41 25.24 -7.31 -10.61
N PRO A 42 24.77 -6.38 -11.49
CA PRO A 42 25.43 -5.08 -11.63
C PRO A 42 25.44 -4.27 -10.33
N VAL A 43 24.37 -4.36 -9.52
CA VAL A 43 24.28 -3.70 -8.21
C VAL A 43 25.35 -4.23 -7.27
N LEU A 44 25.51 -5.54 -7.18
CA LEU A 44 26.51 -6.17 -6.31
C LEU A 44 27.93 -5.84 -6.74
N VAL A 45 28.19 -5.78 -8.05
CA VAL A 45 29.49 -5.35 -8.59
C VAL A 45 29.81 -3.91 -8.16
N ILE A 46 28.88 -2.97 -8.35
CA ILE A 46 29.09 -1.57 -7.95
C ILE A 46 29.22 -1.44 -6.43
N PHE A 47 28.40 -2.15 -5.66
CA PHE A 47 28.51 -2.16 -4.20
C PHE A 47 29.91 -2.60 -3.76
N GLY A 48 30.45 -3.68 -4.35
CA GLY A 48 31.80 -4.16 -4.08
C GLY A 48 32.87 -3.11 -4.41
N GLN A 49 32.75 -2.41 -5.54
CA GLN A 49 33.68 -1.35 -5.94
C GLN A 49 33.66 -0.15 -4.97
N LEU A 50 32.48 0.26 -4.50
CA LEU A 50 32.35 1.32 -3.50
C LEU A 50 32.92 0.86 -2.15
N LEU A 51 32.61 -0.38 -1.75
CA LEU A 51 33.05 -0.98 -0.49
C LEU A 51 34.57 -1.12 -0.38
N GLN A 52 35.25 -1.43 -1.49
CA GLN A 52 36.71 -1.50 -1.53
C GLN A 52 37.39 -0.14 -1.32
N LYS A 53 36.74 0.94 -1.75
CA LYS A 53 37.27 2.31 -1.62
C LYS A 53 36.91 2.97 -0.29
N ALA A 54 35.87 2.47 0.37
CA ALA A 54 35.34 3.08 1.58
C ALA A 54 36.28 2.90 2.78
N HIS A 55 36.58 4.00 3.48
CA HIS A 55 37.37 4.00 4.71
C HIS A 55 36.53 3.78 5.97
N SER A 56 35.22 3.97 5.87
CA SER A 56 34.24 3.72 6.94
C SER A 56 32.87 3.39 6.35
N SER A 57 31.96 2.89 7.18
CA SER A 57 30.58 2.60 6.76
C SER A 57 29.78 3.87 6.44
N THR A 58 30.12 4.98 7.10
CA THR A 58 29.62 6.32 6.77
C THR A 58 30.07 6.74 5.38
N ASP A 59 31.37 6.59 5.09
CA ASP A 59 31.95 6.92 3.77
C ASP A 59 31.33 6.07 2.64
N LEU A 60 31.11 4.78 2.89
CA LEU A 60 30.35 3.91 1.99
C LEU A 60 28.94 4.43 1.73
N PHE A 61 28.21 4.84 2.78
CA PHE A 61 26.84 5.35 2.63
C PHE A 61 26.81 6.66 1.85
N MET A 62 27.73 7.59 2.15
CA MET A 62 27.85 8.86 1.42
C MET A 62 28.19 8.64 -0.05
N SER A 63 29.08 7.67 -0.35
CA SER A 63 29.39 7.26 -1.72
C SER A 63 28.16 6.71 -2.45
N ILE A 64 27.34 5.90 -1.78
CA ILE A 64 26.06 5.41 -2.33
C ILE A 64 25.10 6.58 -2.57
N ALA A 65 24.97 7.51 -1.63
CA ALA A 65 24.09 8.68 -1.75
C ALA A 65 24.48 9.59 -2.93
N GLY A 66 25.77 9.64 -3.26
CA GLY A 66 26.33 10.36 -4.40
C GLY A 66 26.07 9.75 -5.78
N VAL A 67 25.63 8.48 -5.86
CA VAL A 67 25.30 7.84 -7.15
C VAL A 67 24.13 8.58 -7.82
N SER A 68 24.32 9.04 -9.06
CA SER A 68 23.33 9.85 -9.78
C SER A 68 22.08 9.05 -10.17
N GLU A 69 22.29 7.85 -10.73
CA GLU A 69 21.24 6.96 -11.18
C GLU A 69 20.37 6.49 -9.99
N GLN A 70 19.09 6.84 -10.03
CA GLN A 70 18.18 6.69 -8.90
C GLN A 70 17.89 5.22 -8.58
N TRP A 71 17.66 4.38 -9.60
CA TRP A 71 17.34 2.98 -9.40
C TRP A 71 18.50 2.25 -8.72
N MET A 72 19.72 2.43 -9.22
CA MET A 72 20.96 1.88 -8.68
C MET A 72 21.18 2.35 -7.25
N ARG A 73 21.08 3.66 -6.99
CA ARG A 73 21.18 4.21 -5.62
C ARG A 73 20.20 3.56 -4.65
N VAL A 74 18.96 3.33 -5.08
CA VAL A 74 17.94 2.64 -4.26
C VAL A 74 18.33 1.17 -4.01
N GLN A 75 18.84 0.46 -5.01
CA GLN A 75 19.28 -0.93 -4.82
C GLN A 75 20.52 -1.02 -3.92
N LEU A 76 21.49 -0.14 -4.10
CA LEU A 76 22.67 -0.04 -3.24
C LEU A 76 22.28 0.25 -1.78
N ALA A 77 21.30 1.13 -1.54
CA ALA A 77 20.76 1.38 -0.20
C ALA A 77 20.10 0.12 0.42
N ARG A 78 19.47 -0.74 -0.38
CA ARG A 78 18.92 -2.03 0.08
C ARG A 78 20.05 -3.00 0.48
N VAL A 79 21.12 -3.07 -0.31
CA VAL A 79 22.30 -3.88 0.02
C VAL A 79 22.99 -3.34 1.28
N PHE A 80 23.18 -2.02 1.38
CA PHE A 80 23.71 -1.34 2.56
C PHE A 80 22.92 -1.68 3.82
N ARG A 81 21.58 -1.62 3.77
CA ARG A 81 20.73 -2.03 4.90
C ARG A 81 21.03 -3.46 5.35
N LYS A 82 21.22 -4.40 4.43
CA LYS A 82 21.45 -5.81 4.77
C LYS A 82 22.82 -6.06 5.39
N TYR A 83 23.86 -5.39 4.89
CA TYR A 83 25.22 -5.62 5.37
C TYR A 83 25.65 -4.71 6.52
N VAL A 84 25.11 -3.50 6.59
CA VAL A 84 25.66 -2.42 7.42
C VAL A 84 24.70 -1.99 8.52
N SER A 85 23.44 -1.72 8.19
CA SER A 85 22.46 -1.18 9.15
C SER A 85 21.07 -1.78 8.94
N PRO A 86 20.81 -2.99 9.47
CA PRO A 86 19.50 -3.65 9.32
C PRO A 86 18.37 -2.92 10.05
N GLU A 87 18.71 -2.15 11.08
CA GLU A 87 17.80 -1.34 11.88
C GLU A 87 17.34 -0.06 11.16
N THR A 88 18.19 0.53 10.30
CA THR A 88 17.80 1.74 9.58
C THR A 88 16.81 1.40 8.45
N PRO A 89 15.60 2.01 8.43
CA PRO A 89 14.62 1.77 7.39
C PRO A 89 15.17 2.16 6.00
N VAL A 90 14.93 1.32 4.99
CA VAL A 90 15.40 1.62 3.63
C VAL A 90 14.77 2.89 3.08
N GLU A 91 13.54 3.24 3.47
CA GLU A 91 12.90 4.50 3.06
C GLU A 91 13.63 5.74 3.58
N MET A 92 14.34 5.63 4.71
CA MET A 92 15.23 6.70 5.19
C MET A 92 16.51 6.73 4.36
N LEU A 93 17.15 5.59 4.15
CA LEU A 93 18.41 5.48 3.40
C LEU A 93 18.31 5.98 1.95
N LYS A 94 17.12 5.96 1.34
CA LYS A 94 16.88 6.50 -0.01
C LYS A 94 16.90 8.04 -0.08
N LYS A 95 16.71 8.73 1.04
CA LYS A 95 16.64 10.21 1.08
C LYS A 95 18.04 10.81 1.07
N LYS A 96 18.63 10.96 -0.12
CA LYS A 96 20.01 11.46 -0.29
C LYS A 96 20.27 12.82 0.40
N SER A 97 19.27 13.69 0.49
CA SER A 97 19.39 15.01 1.12
C SER A 97 19.52 14.95 2.64
N ALA A 98 19.22 13.81 3.25
CA ALA A 98 19.34 13.57 4.69
C ALA A 98 20.51 12.63 5.01
N ALA A 99 21.42 12.37 4.06
CA ALA A 99 22.48 11.39 4.23
C ALA A 99 23.42 11.74 5.39
N ASP A 100 23.80 13.01 5.50
CA ASP A 100 24.64 13.52 6.60
C ASP A 100 23.95 13.35 7.97
N ASP A 101 22.67 13.71 8.07
CA ASP A 101 21.89 13.56 9.30
C ASP A 101 21.75 12.09 9.70
N ILE A 102 21.48 11.20 8.73
CA ILE A 102 21.40 9.76 8.97
C ILE A 102 22.74 9.21 9.48
N CYS A 103 23.87 9.65 8.91
CA CYS A 103 25.19 9.27 9.38
C CYS A 103 25.48 9.78 10.79
N LYS A 104 25.03 10.99 11.13
CA LYS A 104 25.19 11.54 12.47
C LYS A 104 24.38 10.78 13.51
N ASP A 105 23.13 10.47 13.20
CA ASP A 105 22.18 9.91 14.16
C ASP A 105 22.30 8.38 14.28
N PHE A 106 22.52 7.68 13.17
CA PHE A 106 22.54 6.21 13.11
C PHE A 106 23.91 5.61 12.80
N GLY A 107 24.87 6.42 12.35
CA GLY A 107 26.22 5.98 12.03
C GLY A 107 26.93 5.22 13.16
N PRO A 108 26.76 5.58 14.45
CA PRO A 108 27.32 4.79 15.56
C PRO A 108 26.84 3.33 15.60
N GLY A 109 25.65 3.03 15.07
CA GLY A 109 25.11 1.67 14.97
C GLY A 109 25.55 0.91 13.70
N PHE A 110 26.26 1.57 12.78
CA PHE A 110 26.70 0.91 11.55
C PHE A 110 27.75 -0.15 11.84
N ARG A 111 27.58 -1.33 11.25
CA ARG A 111 28.60 -2.38 11.27
C ARG A 111 29.91 -1.82 10.71
N ALA A 112 31.04 -2.12 11.36
CA ALA A 112 32.36 -1.69 10.92
C ALA A 112 32.65 -2.10 9.46
N VAL A 113 33.23 -1.19 8.67
CA VAL A 113 33.45 -1.40 7.23
C VAL A 113 34.34 -2.60 6.93
N THR A 114 35.31 -2.90 7.79
CA THR A 114 36.21 -4.05 7.66
C THR A 114 35.46 -5.38 7.78
N GLU A 115 34.51 -5.47 8.70
CA GLU A 115 33.63 -6.65 8.81
C GLU A 115 32.69 -6.74 7.60
N VAL A 116 32.19 -5.61 7.10
CA VAL A 116 31.36 -5.58 5.88
C VAL A 116 32.15 -6.09 4.66
N GLN A 117 33.39 -5.60 4.46
CA GLN A 117 34.32 -6.05 3.42
C GLN A 117 34.54 -7.57 3.49
N ARG A 118 34.89 -8.09 4.67
CA ARG A 118 35.10 -9.52 4.88
C ARG A 118 33.85 -10.33 4.54
N ARG A 119 32.70 -10.01 5.13
CA ARG A 119 31.44 -10.74 4.91
C ARG A 119 30.93 -10.66 3.48
N PHE A 120 31.13 -9.54 2.81
CA PHE A 120 30.76 -9.38 1.40
C PHE A 120 31.65 -10.26 0.50
N SER A 121 32.96 -10.33 0.79
CA SER A 121 33.92 -11.14 0.02
C SER A 121 33.74 -12.66 0.15
N GLU A 122 33.09 -13.12 1.23
CA GLU A 122 32.75 -14.53 1.45
C GLU A 122 31.62 -15.03 0.54
N ARG A 123 30.95 -14.13 -0.20
CA ARG A 123 29.79 -14.43 -1.03
C ARG A 123 30.14 -14.33 -2.52
N PRO A 124 29.56 -15.20 -3.37
CA PRO A 124 29.76 -15.11 -4.82
C PRO A 124 29.08 -13.87 -5.40
N ILE A 125 29.47 -13.50 -6.62
CA ILE A 125 28.79 -12.45 -7.39
C ILE A 125 28.32 -13.05 -8.73
N PRO A 126 26.99 -13.17 -8.95
CA PRO A 126 25.91 -12.76 -8.06
C PRO A 126 25.75 -13.69 -6.83
N ASP A 127 25.30 -13.11 -5.71
CA ASP A 127 24.86 -13.86 -4.54
C ASP A 127 23.36 -14.16 -4.72
N GLU A 128 23.02 -15.39 -5.09
CA GLU A 128 21.64 -15.79 -5.38
C GLU A 128 20.69 -15.56 -4.19
N ALA A 129 21.15 -15.82 -2.97
CA ALA A 129 20.35 -15.64 -1.76
C ALA A 129 20.03 -14.15 -1.55
N LEU A 130 21.01 -13.28 -1.75
CA LEU A 130 20.80 -11.85 -1.68
C LEU A 130 19.91 -11.35 -2.83
N CYS A 131 20.09 -11.86 -4.05
CA CYS A 131 19.27 -11.51 -5.20
C CYS A 131 17.80 -11.87 -4.97
N ALA A 132 17.51 -13.06 -4.42
CA ALA A 132 16.16 -13.46 -4.01
C ALA A 132 15.57 -12.51 -2.95
N LEU A 133 16.35 -12.16 -1.92
CA LEU A 133 15.91 -11.21 -0.88
C LEU A 133 15.62 -9.81 -1.43
N LEU A 134 16.37 -9.35 -2.43
CA LEU A 134 16.13 -8.08 -3.11
C LEU A 134 14.93 -8.15 -4.05
N TRP A 135 14.69 -9.32 -4.67
CA TRP A 135 13.54 -9.56 -5.55
C TRP A 135 12.21 -9.41 -4.83
N GLU A 136 12.09 -9.80 -3.57
CA GLU A 136 10.89 -9.58 -2.75
C GLU A 136 10.48 -8.09 -2.66
N TYR A 137 11.43 -7.16 -2.76
CA TYR A 137 11.13 -5.73 -2.78
C TYR A 137 10.64 -5.22 -4.14
N LYS A 138 10.75 -6.02 -5.22
CA LYS A 138 10.32 -5.65 -6.58
C LYS A 138 8.80 -5.48 -6.66
N ALA A 139 8.05 -6.34 -5.98
CA ALA A 139 6.58 -6.37 -6.04
C ALA A 139 5.88 -5.72 -4.84
N ARG A 140 6.62 -5.23 -3.85
CA ARG A 140 6.04 -4.67 -2.62
C ARG A 140 5.18 -3.43 -2.93
N GLY A 141 3.90 -3.48 -2.52
CA GLY A 141 2.92 -2.41 -2.76
C GLY A 141 2.19 -2.49 -4.11
N LYS A 142 2.72 -3.23 -5.09
CA LYS A 142 2.12 -3.35 -6.44
C LYS A 142 0.67 -3.85 -6.40
N LYS A 143 0.37 -4.85 -5.56
CA LYS A 143 -0.97 -5.45 -5.44
C LYS A 143 -2.03 -4.42 -5.02
N GLY A 144 -1.67 -3.47 -4.15
CA GLY A 144 -2.56 -2.40 -3.72
C GLY A 144 -2.82 -1.37 -4.82
N TYR A 145 -1.79 -1.02 -5.60
CA TYR A 145 -1.93 -0.12 -6.75
C TYR A 145 -2.75 -0.76 -7.88
N ASP A 146 -2.48 -2.03 -8.20
CA ASP A 146 -3.25 -2.77 -9.21
C ASP A 146 -4.74 -2.86 -8.81
N LEU A 147 -5.03 -2.90 -7.50
CA LEU A 147 -6.40 -2.91 -6.97
C LEU A 147 -7.13 -1.58 -7.20
N THR A 148 -6.52 -0.44 -6.88
CA THR A 148 -7.12 0.89 -7.10
C THR A 148 -7.27 1.21 -8.58
N GLU A 149 -6.29 0.85 -9.41
CA GLU A 149 -6.35 1.01 -10.88
C GLU A 149 -7.56 0.26 -11.47
N ARG A 150 -7.75 -1.01 -11.09
CA ARG A 150 -8.89 -1.84 -11.51
C ARG A 150 -10.22 -1.29 -11.01
N LEU A 151 -10.29 -0.84 -9.76
CA LEU A 151 -11.49 -0.20 -9.22
C LEU A 151 -11.87 1.02 -10.06
N PHE A 152 -10.92 1.90 -10.38
CA PHE A 152 -11.22 3.13 -11.13
C PHE A 152 -11.68 2.81 -12.55
N ALA A 153 -11.08 1.82 -13.21
CA ALA A 153 -11.55 1.34 -14.50
C ALA A 153 -13.02 0.86 -14.44
N LEU A 154 -13.37 0.04 -13.44
CA LEU A 154 -14.73 -0.45 -13.23
C LEU A 154 -15.72 0.69 -12.96
N LEU A 155 -15.36 1.64 -12.09
CA LEU A 155 -16.23 2.76 -11.76
C LEU A 155 -16.43 3.73 -12.94
N ARG A 156 -15.42 3.93 -13.79
CA ARG A 156 -15.54 4.77 -15.01
C ARG A 156 -16.40 4.11 -16.08
N GLU A 157 -16.27 2.80 -16.23
CA GLU A 157 -17.12 2.01 -17.13
C GLU A 157 -18.58 2.04 -16.65
N GLN A 158 -18.81 1.82 -15.36
CA GLN A 158 -20.14 1.74 -14.78
C GLN A 158 -20.80 3.12 -14.61
N PHE A 159 -20.01 4.16 -14.30
CA PHE A 159 -20.48 5.51 -14.01
C PHE A 159 -19.70 6.58 -14.80
N PRO A 160 -19.85 6.63 -16.13
CA PRO A 160 -19.05 7.51 -17.00
C PRO A 160 -19.26 9.01 -16.74
N LYS A 161 -20.32 9.39 -16.00
CA LYS A 161 -20.63 10.79 -15.65
C LYS A 161 -20.04 11.22 -14.29
N LEU A 162 -19.53 10.28 -13.49
CA LEU A 162 -18.93 10.60 -12.20
C LEU A 162 -17.44 10.85 -12.36
N THR A 163 -16.90 11.73 -11.52
CA THR A 163 -15.45 11.97 -11.46
C THR A 163 -14.86 11.22 -10.29
N ILE A 164 -13.78 10.46 -10.53
CA ILE A 164 -13.05 9.72 -9.49
C ILE A 164 -11.67 10.33 -9.37
N ARG A 165 -11.31 10.75 -8.15
CA ARG A 165 -10.01 11.34 -7.83
C ARG A 165 -9.28 10.44 -6.84
N GLY A 166 -8.05 10.06 -7.18
CA GLY A 166 -7.15 9.25 -6.34
C GLY A 166 -5.91 8.86 -7.15
N PRO A 167 -4.84 8.38 -6.51
CA PRO A 167 -3.67 7.88 -7.23
C PRO A 167 -4.02 6.57 -7.94
N GLU A 168 -3.82 6.52 -9.26
CA GLU A 168 -3.99 5.28 -10.04
C GLU A 168 -2.85 4.27 -9.83
N ARG A 169 -1.69 4.74 -9.35
CA ARG A 169 -0.47 3.95 -9.12
C ARG A 169 0.23 4.41 -7.85
N ALA A 170 1.54 4.25 -7.76
CA ALA A 170 2.37 4.91 -6.76
C ALA A 170 2.14 6.43 -6.84
N GLY A 171 1.47 6.98 -5.84
CA GLY A 171 1.09 8.38 -5.76
C GLY A 171 0.70 8.74 -4.34
N LYS A 172 0.54 10.04 -4.08
CA LYS A 172 0.06 10.51 -2.77
C LYS A 172 -1.44 10.32 -2.69
N ASP A 173 -1.90 9.86 -1.53
CA ASP A 173 -3.32 9.78 -1.20
C ASP A 173 -4.00 11.15 -1.31
N VAL A 174 -5.33 11.14 -1.46
CA VAL A 174 -6.12 12.37 -1.44
C VAL A 174 -6.21 12.85 0.00
N LEU A 175 -5.79 14.08 0.26
CA LEU A 175 -5.93 14.68 1.58
C LEU A 175 -7.32 15.32 1.72
N MET A 176 -8.03 15.00 2.80
CA MET A 176 -9.39 15.48 3.03
C MET A 176 -9.50 17.01 3.04
N GLY A 177 -8.46 17.74 3.47
CA GLY A 177 -8.42 19.21 3.41
C GLY A 177 -8.44 19.78 1.99
N THR A 178 -8.08 18.97 0.98
CA THR A 178 -8.18 19.34 -0.44
C THR A 178 -9.54 18.99 -1.06
N VAL A 179 -10.38 18.26 -0.33
CA VAL A 179 -11.75 17.86 -0.72
C VAL A 179 -12.75 18.80 -0.03
N PHE A 180 -12.57 19.00 1.27
CA PHE A 180 -13.38 19.85 2.12
C PHE A 180 -12.46 20.86 2.83
N ARG A 181 -12.63 22.16 2.56
CA ARG A 181 -11.70 23.21 3.00
C ARG A 181 -11.63 23.36 4.53
N ASP A 182 -12.74 23.08 5.20
CA ASP A 182 -13.00 23.20 6.63
C ASP A 182 -13.08 21.83 7.32
N TYR A 183 -12.47 20.80 6.71
CA TYR A 183 -12.38 19.48 7.32
C TYR A 183 -11.50 19.51 8.59
N PRO A 184 -11.96 18.99 9.74
CA PRO A 184 -11.25 19.12 11.02
C PRO A 184 -9.82 18.58 11.03
N LYS A 185 -9.57 17.53 10.23
CA LYS A 185 -8.26 16.89 10.09
C LYS A 185 -7.79 16.94 8.63
N PRO A 186 -7.30 18.09 8.14
CA PRO A 186 -7.08 18.32 6.72
C PRO A 186 -6.02 17.40 6.10
N ASP A 187 -5.12 16.83 6.92
CA ASP A 187 -4.08 15.88 6.54
C ASP A 187 -4.54 14.41 6.50
N ARG A 188 -5.83 14.12 6.80
CA ARG A 188 -6.39 12.76 6.69
C ARG A 188 -6.24 12.25 5.25
N PRO A 189 -5.46 11.17 5.01
CA PRO A 189 -5.36 10.57 3.70
C PRO A 189 -6.52 9.61 3.43
N VAL A 190 -7.01 9.61 2.19
CA VAL A 190 -7.99 8.65 1.67
C VAL A 190 -7.57 8.21 0.27
N ASP A 191 -7.86 6.95 -0.08
CA ASP A 191 -7.39 6.37 -1.34
C ASP A 191 -8.11 6.97 -2.55
N PHE A 192 -9.40 7.29 -2.43
CA PHE A 192 -10.14 7.93 -3.52
C PHE A 192 -11.38 8.70 -3.06
N VAL A 193 -11.89 9.55 -3.95
CA VAL A 193 -13.13 10.30 -3.77
C VAL A 193 -13.94 10.27 -5.05
N ILE A 194 -15.24 10.04 -4.93
CA ILE A 194 -16.21 10.02 -6.03
C ILE A 194 -17.05 11.28 -5.99
N TYR A 195 -17.12 11.97 -7.12
CA TYR A 195 -17.86 13.21 -7.31
C TYR A 195 -18.95 13.06 -8.37
N ASP A 196 -20.05 13.78 -8.15
CA ASP A 196 -20.99 14.16 -9.19
C ASP A 196 -20.92 15.68 -9.34
N LYS A 197 -20.23 16.14 -10.39
CA LYS A 197 -19.83 17.55 -10.53
C LYS A 197 -19.05 18.00 -9.28
N ASP A 198 -19.55 18.97 -8.52
CA ASP A 198 -18.92 19.50 -7.31
C ASP A 198 -19.36 18.77 -6.03
N GLN A 199 -20.33 17.85 -6.11
CA GLN A 199 -20.84 17.15 -4.94
C GLN A 199 -20.04 15.88 -4.66
N VAL A 200 -19.49 15.79 -3.44
CA VAL A 200 -18.79 14.59 -2.97
C VAL A 200 -19.80 13.50 -2.60
N LEU A 201 -19.89 12.46 -3.41
CA LEU A 201 -20.79 11.33 -3.19
C LEU A 201 -20.21 10.31 -2.21
N ALA A 202 -18.92 9.99 -2.33
CA ALA A 202 -18.29 9.00 -1.48
C ALA A 202 -16.78 9.24 -1.31
N VAL A 203 -16.29 8.86 -0.14
CA VAL A 203 -14.87 8.75 0.19
C VAL A 203 -14.51 7.27 0.29
N GLY A 204 -13.37 6.89 -0.28
CA GLY A 204 -12.97 5.51 -0.44
C GLY A 204 -11.67 5.19 0.26
N LEU A 205 -11.63 4.02 0.91
CA LEU A 205 -10.41 3.41 1.44
C LEU A 205 -10.22 2.04 0.80
N ALA A 206 -9.03 1.76 0.29
CA ALA A 206 -8.71 0.57 -0.48
C ALA A 206 -7.51 -0.18 0.11
N ARG A 207 -7.67 -1.49 0.30
CA ARG A 207 -6.58 -2.38 0.70
C ARG A 207 -6.61 -3.70 -0.04
N TYR A 208 -5.42 -4.26 -0.19
CA TYR A 208 -5.23 -5.65 -0.57
C TYR A 208 -4.60 -6.40 0.61
N ASP A 209 -5.42 -7.02 1.46
CA ASP A 209 -4.92 -7.81 2.58
C ASP A 209 -4.45 -9.19 2.08
N SER A 210 -3.14 -9.32 1.80
CA SER A 210 -2.56 -10.57 1.27
C SER A 210 -2.35 -11.64 2.34
N ASP A 211 -1.76 -11.27 3.47
CA ASP A 211 -1.47 -12.12 4.64
C ASP A 211 -1.44 -11.25 5.91
N ARG A 212 -1.32 -11.85 7.10
CA ARG A 212 -1.25 -11.18 8.43
C ARG A 212 -0.02 -10.27 8.66
N GLY A 213 0.56 -9.66 7.63
CA GLY A 213 1.76 -8.83 7.73
C GLY A 213 1.47 -7.35 8.03
N GLY A 214 2.06 -6.83 9.12
CA GLY A 214 2.37 -5.40 9.32
C GLY A 214 1.63 -4.67 10.46
N ALA A 215 0.31 -4.75 10.51
CA ALA A 215 -0.51 -4.23 11.62
C ALA A 215 -1.39 -5.37 12.16
N GLN A 216 -1.67 -5.43 13.47
CA GLN A 216 -2.57 -6.44 14.01
C GLN A 216 -3.98 -6.26 13.40
N GLU A 217 -4.73 -7.36 13.28
CA GLU A 217 -6.07 -7.39 12.68
C GLU A 217 -6.99 -6.34 13.31
N ASP A 218 -6.90 -6.19 14.64
CA ASP A 218 -7.66 -5.25 15.45
C ASP A 218 -7.28 -3.77 15.22
N ASP A 219 -6.00 -3.48 14.99
CA ASP A 219 -5.53 -2.11 14.73
C ASP A 219 -6.13 -1.56 13.41
N ARG A 220 -6.35 -2.45 12.44
CA ARG A 220 -6.80 -2.06 11.09
C ARG A 220 -8.28 -1.69 11.08
N THR A 221 -9.12 -2.54 11.66
CA THR A 221 -10.57 -2.35 11.67
C THR A 221 -10.95 -1.20 12.61
N GLY A 222 -10.20 -1.00 13.70
CA GLY A 222 -10.29 0.17 14.56
C GLY A 222 -10.04 1.48 13.81
N GLN A 223 -8.94 1.57 13.04
CA GLN A 223 -8.62 2.76 12.24
C GLN A 223 -9.68 3.08 11.18
N TYR A 224 -10.27 2.06 10.54
CA TYR A 224 -11.37 2.27 9.59
C TYR A 224 -12.64 2.76 10.24
N ARG A 225 -12.96 2.23 11.42
CA ARG A 225 -14.10 2.69 12.20
C ARG A 225 -13.96 4.17 12.55
N GLU A 226 -12.78 4.59 13.02
CA GLU A 226 -12.49 5.99 13.32
C GLU A 226 -12.59 6.88 12.08
N CYS A 227 -12.02 6.44 10.95
CA CYS A 227 -12.08 7.20 9.70
C CYS A 227 -13.54 7.35 9.20
N ALA A 228 -14.33 6.28 9.25
CA ALA A 228 -15.74 6.33 8.88
C ALA A 228 -16.52 7.27 9.80
N GLN A 229 -16.31 7.19 11.11
CA GLN A 229 -16.95 8.06 12.08
C GLN A 229 -16.62 9.55 11.85
N GLU A 230 -15.35 9.84 11.54
CA GLU A 230 -14.88 11.20 11.22
C GLU A 230 -15.57 11.75 9.96
N VAL A 231 -15.50 11.00 8.85
CA VAL A 231 -16.09 11.42 7.56
C VAL A 231 -17.60 11.58 7.66
N LEU A 232 -18.29 10.62 8.25
CA LEU A 232 -19.75 10.65 8.38
C LEU A 232 -20.21 11.70 9.40
N GLY A 233 -19.44 11.94 10.46
CA GLY A 233 -19.68 13.01 11.41
C GLY A 233 -19.64 14.38 10.74
N TYR A 234 -18.60 14.62 9.93
CA TYR A 234 -18.49 15.83 9.11
C TYR A 234 -19.66 15.92 8.12
N ALA A 235 -19.93 14.86 7.35
CA ALA A 235 -21.03 14.84 6.39
C ALA A 235 -22.37 15.18 7.03
N LYS A 236 -22.66 14.64 8.22
CA LYS A 236 -23.87 14.95 8.98
C LYS A 236 -23.93 16.42 9.41
N ALA A 237 -22.83 16.97 9.96
CA ALA A 237 -22.78 18.35 10.42
C ALA A 237 -23.02 19.36 9.28
N TYR A 238 -22.48 19.07 8.09
CA TYR A 238 -22.59 19.92 6.91
C TYR A 238 -23.73 19.50 5.96
N LYS A 239 -24.60 18.58 6.39
CA LYS A 239 -25.77 18.07 5.62
C LYS A 239 -25.40 17.54 4.23
N LEU A 240 -24.24 16.91 4.12
CA LEU A 240 -23.74 16.28 2.90
C LEU A 240 -24.30 14.86 2.76
N ILE A 241 -24.43 14.40 1.52
CA ILE A 241 -24.84 13.01 1.21
C ILE A 241 -23.66 12.02 1.21
N THR A 242 -22.47 12.51 1.53
CA THR A 242 -21.20 11.79 1.41
C THR A 242 -21.22 10.48 2.21
N LYS A 243 -20.87 9.40 1.52
CA LYS A 243 -20.77 8.03 2.06
C LYS A 243 -19.32 7.57 2.16
N VAL A 244 -19.12 6.40 2.75
CA VAL A 244 -17.80 5.77 2.85
C VAL A 244 -17.81 4.40 2.17
N ILE A 245 -16.79 4.14 1.36
CA ILE A 245 -16.58 2.85 0.68
C ILE A 245 -15.29 2.24 1.20
N PHE A 246 -15.37 0.99 1.62
CA PHE A 246 -14.18 0.17 1.90
C PHE A 246 -14.02 -0.88 0.81
N LEU A 247 -12.89 -0.85 0.12
CA LEU A 247 -12.49 -1.88 -0.84
C LEU A 247 -11.46 -2.80 -0.19
N ASN A 248 -11.78 -4.08 -0.07
CA ASN A 248 -10.81 -5.12 0.26
C ASN A 248 -11.01 -6.31 -0.67
N ASP A 249 -9.95 -6.76 -1.34
CA ASP A 249 -10.03 -7.82 -2.35
C ASP A 249 -9.03 -8.97 -2.11
N GLY A 250 -8.30 -8.90 -0.99
CA GLY A 250 -7.21 -9.82 -0.68
C GLY A 250 -7.66 -11.12 0.00
N PRO A 251 -6.88 -12.20 -0.10
CA PRO A 251 -7.17 -13.48 0.55
C PRO A 251 -7.20 -13.43 2.08
N GLY A 252 -6.64 -12.40 2.71
CA GLY A 252 -6.73 -12.14 4.15
C GLY A 252 -8.18 -12.07 4.65
N LEU A 253 -9.13 -11.66 3.79
CA LEU A 253 -10.57 -11.70 4.11
C LEU A 253 -11.07 -13.10 4.48
N LEU A 254 -10.41 -14.16 4.01
CA LEU A 254 -10.78 -15.55 4.31
C LEU A 254 -10.12 -16.08 5.59
N LEU A 255 -9.33 -15.26 6.27
CA LEU A 255 -8.55 -15.64 7.45
C LEU A 255 -9.11 -14.92 8.68
N GLY A 256 -9.14 -15.62 9.82
CA GLY A 256 -9.48 -15.00 11.11
C GLY A 256 -10.90 -14.43 11.17
N SER A 257 -11.03 -13.27 11.79
CA SER A 257 -12.28 -12.51 11.93
C SER A 257 -12.45 -11.44 10.85
N MET A 258 -11.45 -11.22 10.00
CA MET A 258 -11.42 -10.09 9.07
C MET A 258 -12.71 -9.89 8.27
N TRP A 259 -13.30 -10.97 7.72
CA TRP A 259 -14.60 -10.88 7.05
C TRP A 259 -15.69 -10.33 7.97
N ASP A 260 -15.78 -10.84 9.19
CA ASP A 260 -16.76 -10.45 10.19
C ASP A 260 -16.54 -9.01 10.67
N ASP A 261 -15.29 -8.57 10.77
CA ASP A 261 -14.96 -7.22 11.19
C ASP A 261 -15.39 -6.19 10.15
N TYR A 262 -15.11 -6.46 8.87
CA TYR A 262 -15.63 -5.63 7.77
C TYR A 262 -17.16 -5.71 7.67
N ALA A 263 -17.76 -6.88 7.91
CA ALA A 263 -19.22 -6.99 7.95
C ALA A 263 -19.83 -6.17 9.10
N HIS A 264 -19.18 -6.15 10.26
CA HIS A 264 -19.58 -5.34 11.42
C HIS A 264 -19.42 -3.84 11.13
N LEU A 265 -18.34 -3.46 10.44
CA LEU A 265 -18.09 -2.09 9.99
C LEU A 265 -19.22 -1.59 9.08
N GLU A 266 -19.62 -2.39 8.09
CA GLU A 266 -20.76 -2.05 7.22
C GLU A 266 -22.07 -1.94 8.01
N LYS A 267 -22.32 -2.90 8.91
CA LYS A 267 -23.53 -2.94 9.74
C LYS A 267 -23.64 -1.74 10.69
N SER A 268 -22.52 -1.15 11.09
CA SER A 268 -22.47 -0.02 12.03
C SER A 268 -23.07 1.27 11.45
N TRP A 269 -23.06 1.43 10.12
CA TRP A 269 -23.63 2.59 9.44
C TRP A 269 -24.44 2.17 8.21
N PRO A 270 -25.65 1.62 8.42
CA PRO A 270 -26.51 1.16 7.34
C PRO A 270 -26.75 2.27 6.30
N ARG A 271 -26.62 1.94 5.02
CA ARG A 271 -26.79 2.86 3.86
C ARG A 271 -25.75 3.97 3.72
N LEU A 272 -24.82 4.12 4.67
CA LEU A 272 -23.78 5.15 4.67
C LEU A 272 -22.38 4.58 4.47
N VAL A 273 -22.16 3.34 4.91
CA VAL A 273 -20.94 2.57 4.66
C VAL A 273 -21.26 1.40 3.75
N GLN A 274 -20.37 1.12 2.81
CA GLN A 274 -20.42 -0.10 2.03
C GLN A 274 -19.04 -0.74 1.91
N VAL A 275 -18.97 -2.03 2.20
CA VAL A 275 -17.77 -2.84 1.98
C VAL A 275 -17.95 -3.63 0.70
N VAL A 276 -16.92 -3.61 -0.14
CA VAL A 276 -16.90 -4.30 -1.43
C VAL A 276 -15.55 -4.96 -1.68
N THR A 277 -15.58 -6.02 -2.48
CA THR A 277 -14.43 -6.52 -3.23
C THR A 277 -14.54 -6.01 -4.68
N LEU A 278 -13.52 -6.22 -5.53
CA LEU A 278 -13.61 -5.80 -6.94
C LEU A 278 -14.78 -6.48 -7.66
N ARG A 279 -15.02 -7.76 -7.35
CA ARG A 279 -16.09 -8.56 -7.96
C ARG A 279 -17.48 -8.13 -7.52
N MET A 280 -17.58 -7.44 -6.38
CA MET A 280 -18.84 -6.93 -5.86
C MET A 280 -19.21 -5.54 -6.36
N VAL A 281 -18.28 -4.77 -6.95
CA VAL A 281 -18.49 -3.36 -7.35
C VAL A 281 -19.75 -3.20 -8.21
N ARG A 282 -19.88 -4.00 -9.27
CA ARG A 282 -21.01 -3.92 -10.22
C ARG A 282 -22.37 -4.26 -9.60
N GLU A 283 -22.39 -5.19 -8.64
CA GLU A 283 -23.63 -5.62 -7.98
C GLU A 283 -24.04 -4.68 -6.85
N ARG A 284 -23.07 -4.22 -6.06
CA ARG A 284 -23.34 -3.50 -4.80
C ARG A 284 -23.29 -1.99 -4.95
N LEU A 285 -22.31 -1.43 -5.67
CA LEU A 285 -22.19 0.02 -5.82
C LEU A 285 -23.11 0.44 -6.96
N THR A 286 -24.15 1.21 -6.64
CA THR A 286 -25.14 1.70 -7.59
C THR A 286 -25.26 3.22 -7.52
N LEU A 287 -25.73 3.86 -8.60
CA LEU A 287 -26.01 5.31 -8.58
C LEU A 287 -27.05 5.66 -7.53
N ASP A 288 -28.07 4.82 -7.38
CA ASP A 288 -29.13 5.02 -6.39
C ASP A 288 -28.55 5.01 -4.98
N TRP A 289 -27.68 4.05 -4.66
CA TRP A 289 -26.99 4.04 -3.38
C TRP A 289 -26.10 5.27 -3.22
N LEU A 290 -25.27 5.62 -4.21
CA LEU A 290 -24.37 6.77 -4.13
C LEU A 290 -25.12 8.10 -3.91
N ARG A 291 -26.29 8.28 -4.55
CA ARG A 291 -27.08 9.51 -4.48
C ARG A 291 -28.17 9.51 -3.39
N ALA A 292 -28.51 8.36 -2.81
CA ALA A 292 -29.50 8.28 -1.74
C ALA A 292 -29.08 9.13 -0.53
N ARG A 293 -30.04 9.77 0.12
CA ARG A 293 -29.80 10.41 1.42
C ARG A 293 -29.80 9.32 2.51
N GLY A 294 -28.81 9.40 3.41
CA GLY A 294 -28.67 8.49 4.56
C GLY A 294 -29.80 8.59 5.56
#